data_AF-A0A7C1D5M3-F1
#
_entry.id   AF-A0A7C1D5M3-F1
#
_cell.length_a   1.000
_cell.length_b   1.000
_cell.length_c   1.000
_cell.angle_alpha   90.00
_cell.angle_beta   90.00
_cell.angle_gamma   90.00
#
_symmetry.space_group_name_H-M   'P 1'
#
loop_
_entity.id
_entity.type
_entity.pdbx_description
1 polymer ?
#
loop_
_entity_poly.entity_id
_entity_poly.type
_entity_poly.pdbx_seq_one_letter_code
_entity_poly.pdbx_strand_id
1 'polypeptide(L)'
;MSVKVSLKDFPFFKDFSDDQLSKLAAIANEENYDAETLLYQAGDVARSLYIVKTGKVALFMSTGMGHNKPPMQVTVDMITKSETMGWSAVVEPFVYTLGARCLDNTNFLAFDAFQLRKLMEEDCGLGYKIMQAVAKVIATRLTHTRIILVGERGLSVLTEY
;
A
#
# COMPACT_ATOMS: atom_id res chain seq x y z
N MET A 1 23.48 0.45 2.42
CA MET A 1 23.66 1.57 1.46
C MET A 1 22.68 2.66 1.86
N SER A 2 23.15 3.90 2.03
CA SER A 2 22.32 4.99 2.56
C SER A 2 21.29 5.43 1.52
N VAL A 3 20.01 5.52 1.91
CA VAL A 3 18.91 5.99 1.07
C VAL A 3 19.21 7.43 0.63
N LYS A 4 19.48 7.66 -0.66
CA LYS A 4 19.77 9.01 -1.21
C LYS A 4 18.53 9.89 -1.40
N VAL A 5 17.33 9.36 -1.14
CA VAL A 5 16.06 10.09 -1.26
C VAL A 5 15.60 10.56 0.12
N SER A 6 15.33 11.86 0.24
CA SER A 6 14.81 12.45 1.46
C SER A 6 13.38 11.96 1.70
N LEU A 7 13.10 11.44 2.89
CA LEU A 7 11.74 11.04 3.26
C LEU A 7 10.74 12.21 3.20
N LYS A 8 11.22 13.46 3.34
CA LYS A 8 10.38 14.66 3.28
C LYS A 8 9.68 14.86 1.93
N ASP A 9 10.21 14.24 0.87
CA ASP A 9 9.67 14.39 -0.48
C ASP A 9 8.36 13.58 -0.67
N PHE A 10 8.04 12.68 0.27
CA PHE A 10 6.82 11.88 0.20
C PHE A 10 5.69 12.51 1.04
N PRO A 11 4.49 12.70 0.45
CA PRO A 11 3.35 13.27 1.16
C PRO A 11 2.97 12.55 2.46
N PHE A 12 3.27 11.24 2.54
CA PHE A 12 3.06 10.42 3.73
C PHE A 12 3.81 10.97 4.96
N PHE A 13 4.99 11.55 4.77
CA PHE A 13 5.87 12.01 5.84
C PHE A 13 5.85 13.53 6.07
N LYS A 14 4.94 14.27 5.42
CA LYS A 14 4.96 15.75 5.42
C LYS A 14 4.93 16.40 6.81
N ASP A 15 4.33 15.73 7.80
CA ASP A 15 4.09 16.27 9.15
C ASP A 15 5.12 15.75 10.19
N PHE A 16 6.16 15.02 9.75
CA PHE A 16 7.17 14.39 10.61
C PHE A 16 8.36 15.33 10.88
N SER A 17 8.92 15.28 12.09
CA SER A 17 10.12 16.05 12.43
C SER A 17 11.39 15.36 11.91
N ASP A 18 12.49 16.10 11.84
CA ASP A 18 13.76 15.58 11.33
C ASP A 18 14.27 14.38 12.13
N ASP A 19 14.13 14.41 13.47
CA ASP A 19 14.44 13.27 14.34
C ASP A 19 13.60 12.02 13.99
N GLN A 20 12.28 12.20 13.81
CA GLN A 20 11.38 11.10 13.45
C GLN A 20 11.70 10.53 12.06
N LEU A 21 12.03 11.41 11.11
CA LEU A 21 12.45 11.01 9.77
C LEU A 21 13.79 10.26 9.80
N SER A 22 14.74 10.67 10.64
CA SER A 22 16.00 9.94 10.83
C SER A 22 15.78 8.54 11.39
N LYS A 23 14.88 8.37 12.39
CA LYS A 23 14.51 7.05 12.92
C LYS A 23 13.87 6.17 11.84
N LEU A 24 12.96 6.72 11.05
CA LEU A 24 12.31 6.00 9.94
C LEU A 24 13.31 5.62 8.84
N ALA A 25 14.20 6.54 8.46
CA ALA A 25 15.22 6.27 7.45
C ALA A 25 16.18 5.15 7.88
N ALA A 26 16.43 4.99 9.18
CA ALA A 26 17.29 3.92 9.71
C ALA A 26 16.69 2.51 9.54
N ILE A 27 15.37 2.38 9.42
CA ILE A 27 14.67 1.11 9.21
C ILE A 27 14.12 0.93 7.80
N ALA A 28 14.34 1.92 6.92
CA ALA A 28 13.86 1.91 5.56
C ALA A 28 14.82 1.17 4.63
N ASN A 29 14.30 0.25 3.82
CA ASN A 29 15.06 -0.49 2.83
C ASN A 29 14.61 -0.10 1.42
N GLU A 30 15.57 0.02 0.52
CA GLU A 30 15.27 0.22 -0.89
C GLU A 30 15.16 -1.14 -1.58
N GLU A 31 14.00 -1.40 -2.18
CA GLU A 31 13.72 -2.67 -2.85
C GLU A 31 13.39 -2.41 -4.33
N ASN A 32 13.92 -3.27 -5.21
CA ASN A 32 13.70 -3.19 -6.64
C ASN A 32 13.07 -4.49 -7.12
N TYR A 33 12.02 -4.36 -7.92
CA TYR A 33 11.31 -5.50 -8.50
C TYR A 33 11.05 -5.25 -9.97
N ASP A 34 11.22 -6.29 -10.78
CA ASP A 34 10.93 -6.24 -12.21
C ASP A 34 9.41 -6.20 -12.45
N ALA A 35 9.02 -5.75 -13.64
CA ALA A 35 7.64 -5.86 -14.11
C ALA A 35 7.11 -7.30 -13.97
N GLU A 36 5.81 -7.42 -13.76
CA GLU A 36 5.07 -8.66 -13.49
C GLU A 36 5.41 -9.38 -12.17
N THR A 37 6.35 -8.86 -11.37
CA THR A 37 6.65 -9.44 -10.05
C THR A 37 5.42 -9.37 -9.13
N LEU A 38 4.99 -10.54 -8.64
CA LEU A 38 4.01 -10.65 -7.57
C LEU A 38 4.69 -10.42 -6.22
N LEU A 39 4.36 -9.32 -5.55
CA LEU A 39 4.95 -8.96 -4.26
C LEU A 39 4.36 -9.76 -3.10
N TYR A 40 3.04 -9.86 -3.07
CA TYR A 40 2.28 -10.60 -2.07
C TYR A 40 0.85 -10.85 -2.54
N GLN A 41 0.17 -11.78 -1.87
CA GLN A 41 -1.24 -12.09 -2.07
C GLN A 41 -2.08 -11.66 -0.86
N ALA A 42 -3.39 -11.55 -1.07
CA ALA A 42 -4.33 -11.41 0.03
C ALA A 42 -4.26 -12.65 0.93
N GLY A 43 -4.26 -12.45 2.24
CA GLY A 43 -4.07 -13.52 3.23
C GLY A 43 -2.62 -13.71 3.67
N ASP A 44 -1.64 -13.16 2.95
CA ASP A 44 -0.25 -13.18 3.38
C ASP A 44 -0.04 -12.28 4.60
N VAL A 45 0.90 -12.66 5.47
CA VAL A 45 1.36 -11.81 6.57
C VAL A 45 1.89 -10.49 6.01
N ALA A 46 1.39 -9.37 6.55
CA ALA A 46 1.77 -8.04 6.11
C ALA A 46 3.16 -7.67 6.63
N ARG A 47 4.19 -8.03 5.85
CA ARG A 47 5.60 -7.88 6.26
C ARG A 47 6.14 -6.46 6.11
N SER A 48 5.55 -5.63 5.26
CA SER A 48 6.10 -4.30 5.00
C SER A 48 5.03 -3.27 4.64
N LEU A 49 5.28 -2.03 5.07
CA LEU A 49 4.66 -0.84 4.50
C LEU A 49 5.56 -0.34 3.36
N TYR A 50 4.98 0.01 2.22
CA TYR A 50 5.74 0.43 1.06
C TYR A 50 5.37 1.83 0.61
N ILE A 51 6.34 2.56 0.08
CA ILE A 51 6.14 3.78 -0.70
C ILE A 51 6.79 3.58 -2.06
N VAL A 52 6.04 3.81 -3.13
CA VAL A 52 6.56 3.68 -4.50
C VAL A 52 7.44 4.89 -4.80
N LYS A 53 8.72 4.67 -5.07
CA LYS A 53 9.64 5.72 -5.51
C LYS A 53 9.52 5.97 -7.02
N THR A 54 9.42 4.89 -7.79
CA THR A 54 9.17 4.90 -9.25
C THR A 54 8.46 3.60 -9.64
N GLY A 55 7.75 3.61 -10.77
CA GLY A 55 7.02 2.45 -11.28
C GLY A 55 5.54 2.49 -10.94
N LYS A 56 4.88 1.34 -11.12
CA LYS A 56 3.43 1.20 -11.03
C LYS A 56 3.08 -0.20 -10.53
N VAL A 57 2.11 -0.26 -9.62
CA VAL A 57 1.66 -1.51 -8.98
C VAL A 57 0.15 -1.62 -9.11
N ALA A 58 -0.33 -2.78 -9.53
CA ALA A 58 -1.75 -3.13 -9.43
C ALA A 58 -2.02 -3.78 -8.07
N LEU A 59 -3.02 -3.27 -7.34
CA LEU A 59 -3.63 -3.98 -6.23
C LEU A 59 -4.86 -4.72 -6.74
N PHE A 60 -4.96 -6.01 -6.43
CA PHE A 60 -5.99 -6.86 -7.00
C PHE A 60 -6.59 -7.82 -5.96
N MET A 61 -7.82 -8.27 -6.25
CA MET A 61 -8.47 -9.38 -5.54
C MET A 61 -8.62 -10.56 -6.48
N SER A 62 -8.57 -11.77 -5.92
CA SER A 62 -9.02 -12.97 -6.62
C SER A 62 -10.45 -13.27 -6.20
N THR A 63 -11.38 -13.27 -7.15
CA THR A 63 -12.79 -13.57 -6.90
C THR A 63 -13.15 -14.92 -7.51
N GLY A 64 -13.89 -15.75 -6.76
CA GLY A 64 -14.43 -17.01 -7.25
C GLY A 64 -15.68 -16.74 -8.09
N MET A 65 -15.64 -17.05 -9.39
CA MET A 65 -16.78 -16.87 -10.30
C MET A 65 -17.68 -18.13 -10.33
N GLY A 66 -18.08 -18.62 -9.15
CA GLY A 66 -18.87 -19.85 -8.98
C GLY A 66 -18.05 -21.14 -9.12
N HIS A 67 -18.69 -22.30 -8.86
CA HIS A 67 -18.02 -23.61 -8.74
C HIS A 67 -17.30 -24.12 -10.01
N ASN A 68 -17.62 -23.58 -11.19
CA ASN A 68 -17.15 -24.11 -12.49
C ASN A 68 -16.27 -23.14 -13.30
N LYS A 69 -15.83 -22.02 -12.72
CA LYS A 69 -14.94 -21.07 -13.42
C LYS A 69 -13.64 -20.88 -12.63
N PRO A 70 -12.50 -20.73 -13.32
CA PRO A 70 -11.26 -20.38 -12.65
C PRO A 70 -11.42 -19.04 -11.93
N PRO A 71 -10.72 -18.83 -10.80
CA PRO A 71 -10.71 -17.55 -10.10
C PRO A 71 -10.28 -16.42 -11.04
N MET A 72 -11.00 -15.30 -11.00
CA MET A 72 -10.65 -14.12 -11.77
C MET A 72 -9.88 -13.14 -10.90
N GLN A 73 -8.78 -12.61 -11.41
CA GLN A 73 -8.10 -11.48 -10.78
C GLN A 73 -8.70 -10.18 -11.29
N VAL A 74 -9.16 -9.34 -10.35
CA VAL A 74 -9.75 -8.03 -10.65
C VAL A 74 -8.90 -6.97 -9.97
N THR A 75 -8.37 -6.04 -10.77
CA THR A 75 -7.67 -4.86 -10.26
C THR A 75 -8.63 -3.96 -9.50
N VAL A 76 -8.30 -3.65 -8.26
CA VAL A 76 -9.08 -2.78 -7.37
C VAL A 76 -8.54 -1.35 -7.40
N ASP A 77 -7.22 -1.20 -7.46
CA ASP A 77 -6.57 0.10 -7.44
C ASP A 77 -5.17 0.04 -8.07
N MET A 78 -4.63 1.20 -8.44
CA MET A 78 -3.35 1.34 -9.12
C MET A 78 -2.46 2.32 -8.37
N ILE A 79 -1.31 1.85 -7.90
CA ILE A 79 -0.42 2.61 -7.02
C ILE A 79 0.80 3.07 -7.81
N THR A 80 1.12 4.34 -7.70
CA THR A 80 2.14 5.04 -8.47
C THR A 80 3.08 5.82 -7.57
N LYS A 81 4.03 6.54 -8.18
CA LYS A 81 5.05 7.31 -7.48
C LYS A 81 4.48 8.15 -6.32
N SER A 82 5.18 8.09 -5.19
CA SER A 82 4.90 8.75 -3.92
C SER A 82 3.66 8.25 -3.16
N GLU A 83 2.94 7.26 -3.69
CA GLU A 83 1.83 6.63 -3.00
C GLU A 83 2.28 5.47 -2.12
N THR A 84 1.49 5.21 -1.07
CA THR A 84 1.79 4.24 -0.01
C THR A 84 0.89 3.01 -0.14
N MET A 85 1.44 1.80 -0.01
CA MET A 85 0.66 0.56 0.02
C MET A 85 1.10 -0.35 1.18
N GLY A 86 0.36 -1.42 1.45
CA GLY A 86 0.70 -2.37 2.51
C GLY A 86 0.46 -1.84 3.93
N TRP A 87 -0.50 -0.92 4.13
CA TRP A 87 -0.82 -0.40 5.48
C TRP A 87 -1.27 -1.47 6.48
N SER A 88 -1.67 -2.65 6.01
CA SER A 88 -1.87 -3.83 6.86
C SER A 88 -0.66 -4.10 7.76
N ALA A 89 0.56 -3.67 7.39
CA ALA A 89 1.75 -3.80 8.23
C ALA A 89 1.61 -3.17 9.62
N VAL A 90 0.75 -2.15 9.77
CA VAL A 90 0.52 -1.42 11.03
C VAL A 90 -0.93 -1.45 11.48
N VAL A 91 -1.80 -2.20 10.80
CA VAL A 91 -3.23 -2.33 11.13
C VAL A 91 -3.56 -3.81 11.34
N GLU A 92 -4.10 -4.14 12.49
CA GLU A 92 -4.54 -5.51 12.79
C GLU A 92 -5.56 -6.01 11.74
N PRO A 93 -5.52 -7.31 11.37
CA PRO A 93 -4.76 -8.41 11.98
C PRO A 93 -3.34 -8.60 11.41
N PHE A 94 -2.74 -7.58 10.79
CA PHE A 94 -1.42 -7.66 10.14
C PHE A 94 -1.38 -8.65 8.96
N VAL A 95 -2.45 -8.67 8.18
CA VAL A 95 -2.63 -9.51 7.00
C VAL A 95 -2.99 -8.62 5.81
N TYR A 96 -2.35 -8.85 4.67
CA TYR A 96 -2.71 -8.11 3.45
C TYR A 96 -4.13 -8.49 3.01
N THR A 97 -4.92 -7.47 2.69
CA THR A 97 -6.31 -7.64 2.25
C THR A 97 -6.45 -7.74 0.72
N LEU A 98 -5.41 -7.33 -0.01
CA LEU A 98 -5.30 -7.35 -1.46
C LEU A 98 -3.97 -8.00 -1.86
N GLY A 99 -3.90 -8.57 -3.06
CA GLY A 99 -2.63 -8.90 -3.70
C GLY A 99 -2.01 -7.68 -4.36
N ALA A 100 -0.71 -7.72 -4.60
CA ALA A 100 0.03 -6.64 -5.26
C ALA A 100 1.00 -7.18 -6.32
N ARG A 101 0.92 -6.64 -7.55
CA ARG A 101 1.81 -6.99 -8.67
C ARG A 101 2.42 -5.73 -9.29
N CYS A 102 3.73 -5.72 -9.50
CA CYS A 102 4.40 -4.69 -10.28
C CYS A 102 3.97 -4.77 -11.75
N LEU A 103 3.57 -3.66 -12.34
CA LEU A 103 3.25 -3.59 -13.78
C LEU A 103 4.44 -3.11 -14.61
N ASP A 104 5.28 -2.28 -13.99
CA ASP A 104 6.54 -1.80 -14.54
C ASP A 104 7.68 -2.16 -13.57
N ASN A 105 8.94 -2.01 -13.98
CA ASN A 105 10.06 -2.07 -13.04
C ASN A 105 9.85 -1.02 -11.95
N THR A 106 9.75 -1.47 -10.69
CA THR A 106 9.27 -0.67 -9.58
C THR A 106 10.30 -0.64 -8.46
N ASN A 107 10.60 0.58 -7.99
CA ASN A 107 11.49 0.85 -6.87
C ASN A 107 10.65 1.28 -5.68
N PHE A 108 10.86 0.65 -4.54
CA PHE A 108 10.14 0.94 -3.31
C PHE A 108 11.09 1.45 -2.24
N LEU A 109 10.52 2.26 -1.36
CA LEU A 109 10.99 2.35 0.01
C LEU A 109 10.10 1.45 0.87
N ALA A 110 10.66 0.38 1.41
CA ALA A 110 9.99 -0.61 2.23
C ALA A 110 10.36 -0.46 3.70
N PHE A 111 9.38 -0.53 4.58
CA PHE A 111 9.54 -0.50 6.03
C PHE A 111 9.08 -1.82 6.61
N ASP A 112 10.00 -2.56 7.24
CA ASP A 112 9.66 -3.82 7.90
C ASP A 112 8.61 -3.58 8.99
N ALA A 113 7.55 -4.38 8.96
CA ALA A 113 6.38 -4.18 9.79
C ALA A 113 6.68 -4.35 11.28
N PHE A 114 7.57 -5.28 11.64
CA PHE A 114 7.95 -5.51 13.04
C PHE A 114 8.74 -4.33 13.61
N GLN A 115 9.78 -3.89 12.89
CA GLN A 115 10.58 -2.73 13.29
C GLN A 115 9.74 -1.44 13.32
N LEU A 116 8.84 -1.27 12.35
CA LEU A 116 7.96 -0.11 12.29
C LEU A 116 7.02 -0.06 13.49
N ARG A 117 6.34 -1.17 13.82
CA ARG A 117 5.46 -1.22 15.01
C ARG A 117 6.21 -1.01 16.31
N LYS A 118 7.40 -1.62 16.46
CA LYS A 118 8.26 -1.38 17.62
C LYS A 118 8.62 0.11 17.76
N LEU A 119 9.00 0.76 16.65
CA LEU A 119 9.31 2.20 16.65
C LEU A 119 8.09 3.05 17.02
N MET A 120 6.88 2.65 16.60
CA MET A 120 5.62 3.32 16.97
C MET A 120 5.31 3.20 18.47
N GLU A 121 5.64 2.06 19.08
CA GLU A 121 5.49 1.85 20.53
C GLU A 121 6.51 2.64 21.35
N GLU A 122 7.76 2.72 20.88
CA GLU A 122 8.83 3.47 21.54
C GLU A 122 8.65 5.00 21.43
N ASP A 123 8.10 5.48 20.31
CA ASP A 123 7.79 6.89 20.06
C ASP A 123 6.30 7.04 19.67
N CYS A 124 5.43 7.12 20.68
CA CYS A 124 3.98 7.24 20.48
C CYS A 124 3.59 8.45 19.62
N GLY A 125 4.37 9.53 19.65
CA GLY A 125 4.14 10.71 18.81
C GLY A 125 4.38 10.43 17.32
N LEU A 126 5.42 9.65 17.01
CA LEU A 126 5.68 9.10 15.69
C LEU A 126 4.58 8.11 15.30
N GLY A 127 4.20 7.20 16.21
CA GLY A 127 3.13 6.23 16.00
C GLY A 127 1.79 6.87 15.63
N TYR A 128 1.41 7.93 16.35
CA TYR A 128 0.21 8.71 16.05
C TYR A 128 0.26 9.31 14.64
N LYS A 129 1.38 9.91 14.23
CA LYS A 129 1.53 10.50 12.89
C LYS A 129 1.47 9.45 11.79
N ILE A 130 2.07 8.26 11.99
CA ILE A 130 1.95 7.14 11.04
C ILE A 130 0.49 6.75 10.89
N MET A 131 -0.25 6.59 12.00
CA MET A 131 -1.65 6.22 11.94
C MET A 131 -2.51 7.30 11.27
N GLN A 132 -2.22 8.59 11.49
CA GLN A 132 -2.87 9.67 10.77
C GLN A 132 -2.60 9.62 9.25
N ALA A 133 -1.37 9.33 8.85
CA ALA A 133 -0.99 9.21 7.44
C ALA A 133 -1.68 7.99 6.79
N VAL A 134 -1.68 6.83 7.47
CA VAL A 134 -2.38 5.61 7.04
C VAL A 134 -3.89 5.86 6.93
N ALA A 135 -4.50 6.53 7.90
CA ALA A 135 -5.93 6.85 7.85
C ALA A 135 -6.29 7.72 6.63
N LYS A 136 -5.44 8.69 6.27
CA LYS A 136 -5.61 9.50 5.04
C LYS A 136 -5.53 8.62 3.79
N VAL A 137 -4.56 7.69 3.72
CA VAL A 137 -4.44 6.75 2.59
C VAL A 137 -5.71 5.90 2.45
N ILE A 138 -6.20 5.33 3.56
CA ILE A 138 -7.43 4.53 3.58
C ILE A 138 -8.64 5.36 3.15
N ALA A 139 -8.80 6.58 3.66
CA ALA A 139 -9.92 7.46 3.31
C ALA A 139 -9.93 7.81 1.82
N THR A 140 -8.77 8.12 1.24
CA THR A 140 -8.62 8.40 -0.20
C THR A 140 -9.00 7.18 -1.02
N ARG A 141 -8.46 6.00 -0.71
CA ARG A 141 -8.78 4.78 -1.47
C ARG A 141 -10.22 4.34 -1.30
N LEU A 142 -10.80 4.44 -0.11
CA LEU A 142 -12.21 4.15 0.11
C LEU A 142 -13.12 5.05 -0.72
N THR A 143 -12.76 6.33 -0.87
CA THR A 143 -13.48 7.26 -1.74
C THR A 143 -13.38 6.82 -3.21
N HIS A 144 -12.18 6.45 -3.67
CA HIS A 144 -11.96 5.99 -5.04
C HIS A 144 -12.73 4.70 -5.34
N THR A 145 -12.65 3.70 -4.46
CA THR A 145 -13.41 2.45 -4.56
C THR A 145 -14.91 2.69 -4.60
N ARG A 146 -15.44 3.63 -3.81
CA ARG A 146 -16.88 3.97 -3.83
C ARG A 146 -17.31 4.58 -5.16
N ILE A 147 -16.50 5.45 -5.76
CA ILE A 147 -16.79 6.03 -7.08
C ILE A 147 -16.87 4.92 -8.13
N ILE A 148 -15.89 4.01 -8.16
CA ILE A 148 -15.87 2.88 -9.10
C ILE A 148 -17.08 1.99 -8.89
N LEU A 149 -17.38 1.60 -7.63
CA LEU A 149 -18.51 0.74 -7.31
C LEU A 149 -19.86 1.34 -7.72
N VAL A 150 -20.06 2.64 -7.50
CA VAL A 150 -21.27 3.35 -7.93
C VAL A 150 -21.34 3.43 -9.46
N GLY A 151 -20.21 3.67 -10.13
CA GLY A 151 -20.11 3.65 -11.59
C GLY A 151 -20.52 2.31 -12.19
N GLU A 152 -19.93 1.21 -11.71
CA GLU A 152 -20.25 -0.16 -12.15
C GLU A 152 -21.73 -0.50 -11.93
N ARG A 153 -22.29 -0.16 -10.76
CA ARG A 153 -23.72 -0.37 -10.50
C ARG A 153 -24.61 0.48 -11.39
N GLY A 154 -24.27 1.75 -11.61
CA GLY A 154 -25.01 2.63 -12.51
C GLY A 154 -25.00 2.12 -13.94
N LEU A 155 -23.85 1.68 -14.45
CA LEU A 155 -23.71 1.08 -15.77
C LEU A 155 -24.53 -0.22 -15.88
N SER A 156 -24.51 -1.09 -14.87
CA SER A 156 -25.29 -2.32 -14.89
C SER A 156 -26.80 -2.09 -15.06
N VAL A 157 -27.35 -1.03 -14.44
CA VAL A 157 -28.76 -0.63 -14.58
C VAL A 157 -29.06 -0.06 -15.99
N LEU A 158 -28.07 0.58 -16.63
CA LEU A 158 -28.23 1.15 -17.97
C LEU A 158 -28.07 0.10 -19.08
N THR A 159 -27.41 -1.03 -18.80
CA THR A 159 -27.15 -2.12 -19.75
C THR A 159 -28.14 -3.29 -19.67
N GLU A 160 -29.14 -3.24 -18.78
CA GLU A 160 -30.30 -4.14 -18.87
C GLU A 160 -31.24 -3.71 -20.01
N TYR A 161 -30.91 -4.14 -21.25
CA TYR A 161 -31.79 -4.23 -22.43
C TYR A 161 -31.39 -5.41 -23.30
#